data_AF-A0A7C3JAD7-F1
#
_entry.id   AF-A0A7C3JAD7-F1
#
_cell.length_a   1.000
_cell.length_b   1.000
_cell.length_c   1.000
_cell.angle_alpha   90.00
_cell.angle_beta   90.00
_cell.angle_gamma   90.00
#
_symmetry.space_group_name_H-M   'P 1'
#
loop_
_entity.id
_entity.type
_entity.pdbx_description
1 polymer ?
#
loop_
_entity_poly.entity_id
_entity_poly.type
_entity_poly.pdbx_seq_one_letter_code
_entity_poly.pdbx_strand_id
1 'polypeptide(L)'
;MKGLIFSFEMMDQQLFETLLDNLDLKTLAGMVVDLEAAEEAWRYDLAGAPPEPVKQQLSGILRIVTERGIERAATKQLDFEQLLDEARDERQPDDWLAERNRQNRENWYSDYK
;
A
#
# COMPACT_ATOMS: atom_id res chain seq x y z
N MET A 1 22.39 -36.08 2.58
CA MET A 1 21.50 -35.21 1.78
C MET A 1 21.44 -33.85 2.47
N LYS A 2 21.95 -32.79 1.84
CA LYS A 2 21.87 -31.43 2.37
C LYS A 2 20.42 -30.96 2.22
N GLY A 3 19.75 -30.68 3.34
CA GLY A 3 18.43 -30.06 3.35
C GLY A 3 18.54 -28.64 2.81
N LEU A 4 17.90 -28.39 1.68
CA LEU A 4 17.62 -27.05 1.20
C LEU A 4 16.48 -26.48 2.05
N ILE A 5 16.86 -25.82 3.14
CA ILE A 5 15.97 -24.87 3.82
C ILE A 5 16.00 -23.62 2.94
N PHE A 6 15.11 -23.57 1.95
CA PHE A 6 14.79 -22.31 1.30
C PHE A 6 14.00 -21.49 2.33
N SER A 7 14.60 -20.42 2.87
CA SER A 7 13.93 -19.49 3.76
C SER A 7 12.70 -18.91 3.07
N PHE A 8 11.52 -19.22 3.60
CA PHE A 8 10.22 -18.73 3.12
C PHE A 8 10.16 -17.20 3.04
N GLU A 9 10.82 -16.48 3.95
CA GLU A 9 10.84 -15.00 3.99
C GLU A 9 11.48 -14.33 2.74
N MET A 10 12.50 -14.93 2.13
CA MET A 10 13.16 -14.34 0.96
C MET A 10 12.33 -14.47 -0.32
N MET A 11 11.47 -15.48 -0.37
CA MET A 11 10.62 -15.77 -1.53
C MET A 11 9.45 -14.78 -1.62
N ASP A 12 8.94 -14.30 -0.47
CA ASP A 12 7.85 -13.34 -0.40
C ASP A 12 8.28 -11.94 -0.86
N GLN A 13 9.48 -11.48 -0.50
CA GLN A 13 9.99 -10.18 -0.94
C GLN A 13 10.24 -10.13 -2.46
N GLN A 14 10.87 -11.17 -3.01
CA GLN A 14 11.18 -11.21 -4.43
C GLN A 14 9.92 -11.31 -5.30
N LEU A 15 8.90 -12.04 -4.82
CA LEU A 15 7.58 -12.08 -5.44
C LEU A 15 6.88 -10.72 -5.38
N PHE A 16 6.95 -10.04 -4.24
CA PHE A 16 6.37 -8.70 -4.07
C PHE A 16 7.02 -7.67 -4.99
N GLU A 17 8.35 -7.62 -5.07
CA GLU A 17 9.05 -6.71 -5.98
C GLU A 17 8.71 -7.00 -7.45
N THR A 18 8.62 -8.28 -7.82
CA THR A 18 8.18 -8.69 -9.16
C THR A 18 6.75 -8.23 -9.44
N LEU A 19 5.85 -8.29 -8.45
CA LEU A 19 4.50 -7.75 -8.58
C LEU A 19 4.54 -6.25 -8.86
N LEU A 20 5.30 -5.48 -8.08
CA LEU A 20 5.42 -4.02 -8.26
C LEU A 20 5.95 -3.63 -9.64
N ASP A 21 6.88 -4.42 -10.19
CA ASP A 21 7.43 -4.20 -11.53
C ASP A 21 6.40 -4.39 -12.65
N ASN A 22 5.32 -5.13 -12.38
CA ASN A 22 4.25 -5.41 -13.33
C ASN A 22 3.03 -4.48 -13.18
N LEU A 23 2.94 -3.69 -12.10
CA LEU A 23 1.89 -2.69 -11.94
C LEU A 23 2.11 -1.49 -12.87
N ASP A 24 1.08 -0.71 -13.16
CA ASP A 24 1.28 0.59 -13.80
C ASP A 24 1.73 1.65 -12.77
N LEU A 25 2.30 2.76 -13.25
CA LEU A 25 2.83 3.81 -12.36
C LEU A 25 1.72 4.54 -11.59
N LYS A 26 0.51 4.62 -12.15
CA LYS A 26 -0.64 5.24 -11.47
C LYS A 26 -1.09 4.41 -10.27
N THR A 27 -1.09 3.09 -10.42
CA THR A 27 -1.39 2.13 -9.36
C THR A 27 -0.35 2.21 -8.26
N LEU A 28 0.94 2.28 -8.60
CA LEU A 28 2.01 2.48 -7.62
C LEU A 28 1.84 3.80 -6.87
N ALA A 29 1.53 4.90 -7.58
CA ALA A 29 1.26 6.19 -6.96
C ALA A 29 0.05 6.15 -6.01
N GLY A 30 -1.05 5.53 -6.43
CA GLY A 30 -2.24 5.33 -5.60
C GLY A 30 -1.93 4.54 -4.32
N MET A 31 -1.14 3.45 -4.42
CA MET A 31 -0.72 2.68 -3.26
C MET A 31 0.10 3.50 -2.26
N VAL A 32 1.01 4.35 -2.74
CA VAL A 32 1.80 5.26 -1.88
C VAL A 32 0.87 6.20 -1.14
N VAL A 33 -0.03 6.89 -1.86
CA VAL A 33 -0.98 7.84 -1.25
C VAL A 33 -1.90 7.14 -0.24
N ASP A 34 -2.33 5.91 -0.52
CA ASP A 34 -3.16 5.13 0.39
C ASP A 34 -2.44 4.79 1.69
N LEU A 35 -1.20 4.33 1.59
CA LEU A 35 -0.35 4.01 2.74
C LEU A 35 0.00 5.27 3.56
N GLU A 36 0.33 6.39 2.91
CA GLU A 36 0.60 7.67 3.59
C GLU A 36 -0.59 8.11 4.43
N ALA A 37 -1.82 8.03 3.90
CA ALA A 37 -3.00 8.42 4.67
C ALA A 37 -3.38 7.39 5.74
N ALA A 38 -3.08 6.11 5.54
CA ALA A 38 -3.25 5.12 6.61
C ALA A 38 -2.33 5.43 7.79
N GLU A 39 -1.05 5.73 7.52
CA GLU A 39 -0.10 6.16 8.56
C GLU A 39 -0.56 7.43 9.28
N GLU A 40 -1.03 8.42 8.53
CA GLU A 40 -1.55 9.67 9.09
C GLU A 40 -2.82 9.42 9.92
N ALA A 41 -3.73 8.57 9.45
CA ALA A 41 -4.95 8.21 10.19
C ALA A 41 -4.63 7.56 11.55
N TRP A 42 -3.61 6.70 11.63
CA TRP A 42 -3.19 6.07 12.89
C TRP A 42 -2.65 7.08 13.90
N ARG A 43 -2.17 8.26 13.47
CA ARG A 43 -1.75 9.33 14.38
C ARG A 43 -2.94 9.97 15.10
N TYR A 44 -4.12 9.98 14.46
CA TYR A 44 -5.35 10.54 15.03
C TYR A 44 -6.22 9.50 15.75
N ASP A 45 -6.25 8.26 15.26
CA ASP A 45 -7.00 7.15 15.86
C ASP A 45 -6.06 6.02 16.30
N LEU A 46 -5.53 6.16 17.52
CA LEU A 46 -4.67 5.16 18.14
C LEU A 46 -5.40 3.85 18.49
N ALA A 47 -6.73 3.89 18.64
CA ALA A 47 -7.52 2.70 18.98
C ALA A 47 -7.79 1.83 17.75
N GLY A 48 -7.95 2.45 16.58
CA GLY A 48 -8.04 1.78 15.28
C GLY A 48 -6.70 1.46 14.62
N ALA A 49 -5.58 1.93 15.19
CA ALA A 49 -4.25 1.70 14.65
C ALA A 49 -3.81 0.23 14.83
N PRO A 50 -3.12 -0.36 13.83
CA PRO A 50 -2.56 -1.70 13.96
C PRO A 50 -1.43 -1.73 15.00
N PRO A 51 -1.03 -2.92 15.50
CA PRO A 51 0.10 -3.06 16.40
C PRO A 51 1.41 -2.49 15.82
N GLU A 52 2.31 -2.04 16.69
CA GLU A 52 3.56 -1.38 16.28
C GLU A 52 4.42 -2.19 15.29
N PRO A 53 4.59 -3.53 15.43
CA PRO A 53 5.33 -4.32 14.45
C PRO A 53 4.71 -4.28 13.05
N VAL A 54 3.39 -4.18 12.96
CA VAL A 54 2.66 -4.10 11.69
C VAL A 54 2.84 -2.73 11.06
N LYS A 55 2.80 -1.64 11.86
CA LYS A 55 3.09 -0.29 11.36
C LYS A 55 4.49 -0.22 10.74
N GLN A 56 5.50 -0.76 11.41
CA GLN A 56 6.87 -0.78 10.90
C GLN A 56 7.01 -1.52 9.56
N GLN A 57 6.29 -2.65 9.41
CA GLN A 57 6.26 -3.37 8.14
C GLN A 57 5.57 -2.56 7.05
N LEU A 58 4.44 -1.89 7.35
CA LEU A 58 3.72 -1.05 6.40
C LEU A 58 4.54 0.18 5.98
N SER A 59 5.27 0.82 6.89
CA SER A 59 6.22 1.89 6.55
C SER A 59 7.36 1.36 5.66
N GLY A 60 7.81 0.14 5.90
CA GLY A 60 8.78 -0.54 5.04
C GLY A 60 8.24 -0.78 3.63
N ILE A 61 6.99 -1.22 3.51
CA ILE A 61 6.30 -1.43 2.23
C ILE A 61 6.13 -0.10 1.51
N LEU A 62 5.66 0.95 2.20
CA LEU A 62 5.53 2.31 1.65
C LEU A 62 6.83 2.75 1.00
N ARG A 63 7.94 2.64 1.72
CA ARG A 63 9.27 2.98 1.19
C ARG A 63 9.61 2.19 -0.08
N ILE A 64 9.41 0.86 -0.08
CA ILE A 64 9.71 0.02 -1.25
C ILE A 64 8.86 0.41 -2.45
N VAL A 65 7.55 0.61 -2.26
CA VAL A 65 6.63 1.01 -3.35
C VAL A 65 7.02 2.37 -3.91
N THR A 66 7.36 3.34 -3.06
CA THR A 66 7.81 4.67 -3.48
C THR A 66 9.14 4.60 -4.25
N GLU A 67 10.15 3.90 -3.73
CA GLU A 67 11.45 3.73 -4.41
C GLU A 67 11.26 3.09 -5.80
N ARG A 68 10.45 2.02 -5.89
CA ARG A 68 10.13 1.37 -7.17
C ARG A 68 9.34 2.28 -8.11
N GLY A 69 8.40 3.06 -7.60
CA GLY A 69 7.66 4.05 -8.38
C GLY A 69 8.59 5.09 -9.02
N ILE A 70 9.51 5.65 -8.24
CA ILE A 70 10.52 6.62 -8.69
C ILE A 70 11.44 6.01 -9.75
N GLU A 71 12.00 4.82 -9.48
CA GLU A 71 12.88 4.12 -10.43
C GLU A 71 12.17 3.89 -11.77
N ARG A 72 10.94 3.39 -11.73
CA ARG A 72 10.17 3.08 -12.95
C ARG A 72 9.70 4.34 -13.67
N ALA A 73 9.30 5.40 -12.97
CA ALA A 73 8.98 6.68 -13.59
C ALA A 73 10.20 7.27 -14.31
N ALA A 74 11.39 7.19 -13.69
CA ALA A 74 12.64 7.61 -14.30
C ALA A 74 12.93 6.85 -15.61
N THR A 75 12.68 5.54 -15.69
CA THR A 75 12.84 4.77 -16.94
C THR A 75 11.92 5.24 -18.07
N LYS A 76 10.77 5.83 -17.73
CA LYS A 76 9.78 6.36 -18.67
C LYS A 76 9.90 7.87 -18.88
N GLN A 77 10.90 8.53 -18.28
CA GLN A 77 11.07 9.99 -18.29
C GLN A 77 9.83 10.74 -17.76
N LEU A 78 9.18 10.16 -16.76
CA LEU A 78 8.05 10.75 -16.06
C LEU A 78 8.48 11.24 -14.67
N ASP A 79 7.81 12.24 -14.16
CA ASP A 79 7.93 12.66 -12.76
C ASP A 79 6.97 11.84 -11.91
N PHE A 80 7.50 11.07 -10.96
CA PHE A 80 6.66 10.29 -10.06
C PHE A 80 5.90 11.17 -9.07
N GLU A 81 6.46 12.33 -8.69
CA GLU A 81 5.77 13.26 -7.77
C GLU A 81 4.50 13.82 -8.40
N GLN A 82 4.53 14.13 -9.70
CA GLN A 82 3.34 14.55 -10.43
C GLN A 82 2.23 13.47 -10.37
N LEU A 83 2.60 12.19 -10.48
CA LEU A 83 1.63 11.09 -10.37
C LEU A 83 1.09 10.91 -8.95
N LEU A 84 1.90 11.20 -7.92
CA LEU A 84 1.45 11.23 -6.54
C LEU A 84 0.46 12.38 -6.32
N ASP A 85 0.72 13.55 -6.86
CA ASP A 85 -0.20 14.70 -6.79
C ASP A 85 -1.52 14.40 -7.52
N GLU A 86 -1.46 13.83 -8.73
CA GLU A 86 -2.65 13.36 -9.45
C GLU A 86 -3.44 12.33 -8.62
N ALA A 87 -2.77 11.37 -7.98
CA ALA A 87 -3.41 10.37 -7.14
C ALA A 87 -4.03 10.99 -5.86
N ARG A 88 -3.39 11.99 -5.25
CA ARG A 88 -3.92 12.73 -4.10
C ARG A 88 -5.19 13.51 -4.49
N ASP A 89 -5.18 14.14 -5.66
CA ASP A 89 -6.32 14.89 -6.18
C ASP A 89 -7.50 13.99 -6.59
N GLU A 90 -7.21 12.83 -7.20
CA GLU A 90 -8.22 11.82 -7.57
C GLU A 90 -8.88 11.19 -6.33
N ARG A 91 -8.12 11.03 -5.23
CA ARG A 91 -8.58 10.40 -4.00
C ARG A 91 -9.44 11.31 -3.11
N GLN A 92 -10.34 12.09 -3.69
CA GLN A 92 -11.20 13.02 -2.94
C GLN A 92 -11.72 12.39 -1.63
N PRO A 93 -11.64 13.12 -0.50
CA PRO A 93 -11.72 12.56 0.86
C PRO A 93 -13.03 11.84 1.20
N ASP A 94 -14.07 12.04 0.40
CA ASP A 94 -15.37 11.39 0.60
C ASP A 94 -15.36 9.90 0.21
N ASP A 95 -14.47 9.44 -0.67
CA ASP A 95 -14.52 8.07 -1.20
C ASP A 95 -13.94 7.01 -0.25
N TRP A 96 -12.86 7.30 0.47
CA TRP A 96 -12.27 6.33 1.41
C TRP A 96 -13.14 6.11 2.64
N LEU A 97 -13.68 7.17 3.25
CA LEU A 97 -14.62 7.03 4.36
C LEU A 97 -15.91 6.34 3.91
N ALA A 98 -16.39 6.65 2.70
CA ALA A 98 -17.55 5.97 2.12
C ALA A 98 -17.27 4.49 1.85
N GLU A 99 -16.10 4.14 1.32
CA GLU A 99 -15.69 2.76 1.04
C GLU A 99 -15.45 1.97 2.32
N ARG A 100 -14.74 2.51 3.32
CA ARG A 100 -14.62 1.91 4.65
C ARG A 100 -15.99 1.66 5.29
N ASN A 101 -16.89 2.65 5.20
CA ASN A 101 -18.26 2.52 5.72
C ASN A 101 -19.13 1.56 4.89
N ARG A 102 -18.83 1.36 3.59
CA ARG A 102 -19.46 0.37 2.72
C ARG A 102 -19.01 -1.03 3.12
N GLN A 103 -17.70 -1.27 3.20
CA GLN A 103 -17.12 -2.54 3.62
C GLN A 103 -17.56 -2.93 5.03
N ASN A 104 -17.59 -1.99 5.98
CA ASN A 104 -18.13 -2.26 7.32
C ASN A 104 -19.63 -2.64 7.29
N ARG A 105 -20.43 -2.04 6.41
CA ARG A 105 -21.83 -2.44 6.24
C ARG A 105 -21.96 -3.82 5.61
N GLU A 106 -21.17 -4.11 4.59
CA GLU A 106 -21.17 -5.42 3.90
C GLU A 106 -20.73 -6.55 4.82
N ASN A 107 -19.68 -6.34 5.63
CA ASN A 107 -19.24 -7.29 6.65
C ASN A 107 -20.33 -7.53 7.71
N TRP A 108 -21.04 -6.48 8.12
CA TRP A 108 -22.15 -6.61 9.09
C TRP A 108 -23.34 -7.42 8.55
N TYR A 109 -23.63 -7.33 7.26
CA TYR A 109 -24.66 -8.17 6.61
C TYR A 109 -24.22 -9.63 6.43
N SER A 110 -22.91 -9.89 6.35
CA SER A 110 -22.37 -11.25 6.26
C SER A 110 -22.43 -12.00 7.60
N ASP A 111 -22.26 -11.30 8.73
CA ASP A 111 -22.30 -11.91 10.07
C ASP A 111 -23.72 -12.20 10.60
N TYR A 112 -24.75 -11.65 9.95
CA TYR A 112 -26.17 -11.80 10.34
C TYR A 112 -26.95 -12.85 9.53
N LYS A 113 -26.29 -13.64 8.66
CA LYS A 113 -26.90 -14.73 7.90
C LYS A 113 -26.55 -16.11 8.42
#